data_AF-A0A182Q2F0-F1
#
_entry.id   AF-A0A182Q2F0-F1
#
_cell.length_a   1.000
_cell.length_b   1.000
_cell.length_c   1.000
_cell.angle_alpha   90.00
_cell.angle_beta   90.00
_cell.angle_gamma   90.00
#
_symmetry.space_group_name_H-M   'P 1'
#
loop_
_entity.id
_entity.type
_entity.pdbx_description
1 polymer ?
#
loop_
_entity_poly.entity_id
_entity_poly.type
_entity_poly.pdbx_seq_one_letter_code
_entity_poly.pdbx_strand_id
1 'polypeptide(L)'
;MFRMVDGPNFKYTLVFLLSWLPVYCRGQPCNLTVQFECELKLLNMTSDGLARLRYLLKQHTNEVVPPTITVNKIIVAESLSGVFIQRIGDYTESLYYSTYKESVFRFPAGSSIVEMYISNANYLRSFIAGPGTALHSLGIGRSQLERWPETIGMLSRLRELSITDSKLTTVDIASFAANTQLRVVNLRNNHIDRIVRQAIDSPLELAIESVSLATNRIVLLDMAVYASMPLLREILMPENRIQRIGTSEPFTAHNLTTLVLSGNQITQLNLTDLTLPMLEYLTLDDNAIDTIPSDWTNVPSLRVLSLERNHLKQLDMSALRQLQSLDVLYLGGNYIEQVWTSAPVKLANLRTIHLVQNRIRVVNLRGCQLPQINSMFLMDNPISTVPSVFKLFPRLHVSLDSTKIRCRVLLPYRGLMIEGRLFTEYVEENSTCATDSYVQVDDLKACCLA
;
A
#
# COMPACT_ATOMS: atom_id res chain seq x y z
N MET A 1 -29.32 -6.24 -23.09
CA MET A 1 -29.53 -5.24 -24.17
C MET A 1 -30.77 -4.42 -23.78
N PHE A 2 -30.60 -3.22 -23.21
CA PHE A 2 -31.72 -2.32 -22.88
C PHE A 2 -31.55 -1.01 -23.63
N ARG A 3 -32.53 -0.71 -24.48
CA ARG A 3 -32.71 0.50 -25.26
C ARG A 3 -33.72 1.38 -24.50
N MET A 4 -33.46 2.68 -24.36
CA MET A 4 -34.49 3.64 -23.98
C MET A 4 -34.35 4.96 -24.76
N VAL A 5 -35.24 5.05 -25.76
CA VAL A 5 -36.12 6.15 -26.22
C VAL A 5 -35.75 7.60 -25.88
N ASP A 6 -35.66 8.40 -26.96
CA ASP A 6 -35.55 9.85 -27.04
C ASP A 6 -36.77 10.61 -26.47
N GLY A 7 -36.51 11.75 -25.85
CA GLY A 7 -37.49 12.77 -25.48
C GLY A 7 -36.82 13.95 -24.74
N PRO A 8 -37.33 15.19 -24.85
CA PRO A 8 -36.64 16.40 -24.37
C PRO A 8 -36.70 16.61 -22.83
N ASN A 9 -36.88 15.54 -22.06
CA ASN A 9 -37.12 15.61 -20.62
C ASN A 9 -36.06 14.84 -19.82
N PHE A 10 -35.25 15.62 -19.12
CA PHE A 10 -34.11 15.26 -18.26
C PHE A 10 -34.51 14.31 -17.11
N LYS A 11 -33.71 13.27 -16.85
CA LYS A 11 -34.03 12.20 -15.87
C LYS A 11 -32.78 11.84 -15.05
N TYR A 12 -32.65 12.33 -13.82
CA TYR A 12 -31.54 11.91 -12.94
C TYR A 12 -31.96 10.71 -12.09
N THR A 13 -31.09 9.70 -12.00
CA THR A 13 -31.23 8.61 -11.01
C THR A 13 -30.18 8.86 -9.94
N LEU A 14 -30.61 9.52 -8.87
CA LEU A 14 -29.81 9.81 -7.68
C LEU A 14 -30.08 8.72 -6.64
N VAL A 15 -29.11 7.84 -6.39
CA VAL A 15 -29.24 6.84 -5.34
C VAL A 15 -28.61 7.41 -4.08
N PHE A 16 -29.46 7.90 -3.18
CA PHE A 16 -28.99 8.42 -1.90
C PHE A 16 -28.49 7.28 -1.04
N LEU A 17 -27.22 7.39 -0.65
CA LEU A 17 -26.62 6.59 0.40
C LEU A 17 -26.53 7.48 1.63
N LEU A 18 -27.65 7.60 2.34
CA LEU A 18 -27.68 8.22 3.65
C LEU A 18 -27.39 7.11 4.66
N SER A 19 -26.18 7.01 5.18
CA SER A 19 -25.83 6.01 6.21
C SER A 19 -26.33 6.46 7.58
N TRP A 20 -27.49 6.00 8.02
CA TRP A 20 -28.03 6.29 9.37
C TRP A 20 -28.61 5.05 10.06
N LEU A 21 -28.86 5.14 11.37
CA LEU A 21 -29.46 4.07 12.17
C LEU A 21 -30.87 3.67 11.66
N PRO A 22 -31.27 2.38 11.75
CA PRO A 22 -32.46 1.76 11.13
C PRO A 22 -33.84 2.41 11.35
N VAL A 23 -33.99 3.31 12.31
CA VAL A 23 -35.30 3.66 12.89
C VAL A 23 -36.02 4.79 12.11
N TYR A 24 -35.31 5.52 11.25
CA TYR A 24 -35.76 6.85 10.78
C TYR A 24 -36.40 6.91 9.38
N CYS A 25 -36.44 5.81 8.61
CA CYS A 25 -37.00 5.81 7.25
C CYS A 25 -38.49 5.40 7.14
N ARG A 26 -39.23 5.25 8.25
CA ARG A 26 -40.66 4.91 8.20
C ARG A 26 -41.49 6.12 7.73
N GLY A 27 -42.12 6.00 6.56
CA GLY A 27 -43.08 6.97 6.01
C GLY A 27 -42.52 7.96 4.98
N GLN A 28 -41.28 7.77 4.52
CA GLN A 28 -40.64 8.65 3.53
C GLN A 28 -40.73 8.10 2.09
N PRO A 29 -40.63 8.95 1.04
CA PRO A 29 -40.72 8.55 -0.37
C PRO A 29 -39.42 7.88 -0.89
N CYS A 30 -38.74 7.08 -0.08
CA CYS A 30 -37.56 6.30 -0.46
C CYS A 30 -37.66 4.85 0.01
N ASN A 31 -36.99 3.95 -0.71
CA ASN A 31 -36.92 2.55 -0.33
C ASN A 31 -35.72 2.34 0.59
N LEU A 32 -35.96 1.77 1.77
CA LEU A 32 -34.90 1.25 2.64
C LEU A 32 -34.22 0.06 1.97
N THR A 33 -32.91 0.13 1.78
CA THR A 33 -32.10 -1.02 1.37
C THR A 33 -31.55 -1.76 2.61
N VAL A 34 -30.88 -2.89 2.38
CA VAL A 34 -30.32 -3.78 3.42
C VAL A 34 -29.24 -3.09 4.28
N GLN A 35 -28.73 -1.92 3.86
CA GLN A 35 -27.63 -1.18 4.50
C GLN A 35 -28.06 0.14 5.15
N PHE A 36 -29.35 0.32 5.46
CA PHE A 36 -29.91 1.56 6.03
C PHE A 36 -29.81 2.78 5.10
N GLU A 37 -29.86 2.55 3.80
CA GLU A 37 -29.76 3.60 2.79
C GLU A 37 -31.16 3.98 2.30
N CYS A 38 -31.37 5.26 2.00
CA CYS A 38 -32.65 5.79 1.49
C CYS A 38 -32.57 5.91 -0.04
N GLU A 39 -32.99 4.90 -0.79
CA GLU A 39 -32.88 4.95 -2.26
C GLU A 39 -34.01 5.78 -2.91
N LEU A 40 -33.65 6.78 -3.73
CA LEU A 40 -34.57 7.47 -4.63
C LEU A 40 -34.41 6.97 -6.08
N LYS A 41 -35.38 6.19 -6.56
CA LYS A 41 -35.32 5.59 -7.92
C LYS A 41 -35.18 6.60 -9.06
N LEU A 42 -35.77 7.80 -8.93
CA LEU A 42 -35.68 8.87 -9.91
C LEU A 42 -35.90 10.21 -9.22
N LEU A 43 -35.00 11.17 -9.47
CA LEU A 43 -35.11 12.53 -8.96
C LEU A 43 -34.92 13.51 -10.13
N ASN A 44 -35.94 14.28 -10.49
CA ASN A 44 -35.84 15.24 -11.58
C ASN A 44 -35.35 16.60 -11.06
N MET A 45 -34.05 16.86 -11.15
CA MET A 45 -33.43 18.10 -10.66
C MET A 45 -33.83 19.37 -11.43
N THR A 46 -34.55 19.23 -12.55
CA THR A 46 -35.11 20.38 -13.30
C THR A 46 -36.57 20.69 -12.95
N SER A 47 -37.27 19.79 -12.24
CA SER A 47 -38.64 20.01 -11.76
C SER A 47 -38.70 20.04 -10.22
N ASP A 48 -39.07 18.93 -9.61
CA ASP A 48 -39.41 18.76 -8.19
C ASP A 48 -38.25 18.19 -7.37
N GLY A 49 -37.17 17.77 -8.02
CA GLY A 49 -36.07 17.05 -7.40
C GLY A 49 -35.39 17.82 -6.27
N LEU A 50 -35.13 19.11 -6.46
CA LEU A 50 -34.56 19.98 -5.42
C LEU A 50 -35.50 20.15 -4.22
N ALA A 51 -36.81 20.26 -4.46
CA ALA A 51 -37.79 20.39 -3.38
C ALA A 51 -37.92 19.08 -2.58
N ARG A 52 -37.91 17.94 -3.26
CA ARG A 52 -37.91 16.61 -2.63
C ARG A 52 -36.63 16.37 -1.84
N LEU A 53 -35.47 16.76 -2.38
CA LEU A 53 -34.20 16.70 -1.68
C LEU A 53 -34.23 17.56 -0.41
N ARG A 54 -34.65 18.82 -0.52
CA ARG A 54 -34.82 19.73 0.62
C ARG A 54 -35.74 19.15 1.68
N TYR A 55 -36.85 18.55 1.29
CA TYR A 55 -37.79 17.94 2.24
C TYR A 55 -37.13 16.81 3.02
N LEU A 56 -36.42 15.90 2.33
CA LEU A 56 -35.71 14.79 2.97
C LEU A 56 -34.62 15.29 3.92
N LEU A 57 -33.82 16.27 3.50
CA LEU A 57 -32.72 16.82 4.31
C LEU A 57 -33.21 17.66 5.50
N LYS A 58 -34.31 18.42 5.35
CA LYS A 58 -34.90 19.21 6.44
C LYS A 58 -35.44 18.37 7.58
N GLN A 59 -35.85 17.13 7.32
CA GLN A 59 -36.32 16.23 8.37
C GLN A 59 -35.18 15.75 9.30
N HIS A 60 -33.92 16.05 8.96
CA HIS A 60 -32.72 15.50 9.60
C HIS A 60 -31.74 16.60 10.05
N THR A 61 -32.20 17.84 10.25
CA THR A 61 -31.36 19.02 10.59
C THR A 61 -30.65 18.99 11.95
N ASN A 62 -30.87 17.96 12.77
CA ASN A 62 -30.27 17.79 14.09
C ASN A 62 -29.06 16.83 14.10
N GLU A 63 -28.61 16.36 12.93
CA GLU A 63 -27.49 15.41 12.82
C GLU A 63 -26.13 16.09 12.64
N VAL A 64 -25.09 15.49 13.21
CA VAL A 64 -23.73 16.05 13.37
C VAL A 64 -22.89 15.95 12.10
N VAL A 65 -23.31 15.15 11.12
CA VAL A 65 -22.51 14.84 9.91
C VAL A 65 -23.29 15.23 8.65
N PRO A 66 -22.71 16.01 7.72
CA PRO A 66 -23.36 16.33 6.47
C PRO A 66 -23.64 15.06 5.64
N PRO A 67 -24.81 14.99 4.97
CA PRO A 67 -25.19 13.82 4.20
C PRO A 67 -24.27 13.64 2.98
N THR A 68 -23.74 12.43 2.78
CA THR A 68 -23.03 12.07 1.54
C THR A 68 -24.03 11.76 0.43
N ILE A 69 -23.84 12.34 -0.76
CA ILE A 69 -24.70 12.06 -1.91
C ILE A 69 -23.98 11.17 -2.91
N THR A 70 -24.56 10.00 -3.17
CA THR A 70 -24.11 9.06 -4.20
C THR A 70 -24.96 9.20 -5.46
N VAL A 71 -24.31 9.18 -6.61
CA VAL A 71 -24.93 9.38 -7.92
C VAL A 71 -24.63 8.16 -8.79
N ASN A 72 -25.63 7.30 -8.96
CA ASN A 72 -25.49 6.09 -9.77
C ASN A 72 -25.58 6.37 -11.27
N LYS A 73 -26.45 7.29 -11.69
CA LYS A 73 -26.57 7.67 -13.10
C LYS A 73 -27.11 9.09 -13.26
N ILE A 74 -26.31 9.94 -13.88
CA ILE A 74 -26.79 11.21 -14.45
C ILE A 74 -27.23 10.98 -15.90
N ILE A 75 -28.38 11.53 -16.28
CA ILE A 75 -28.84 11.63 -17.68
C ILE A 75 -29.07 13.12 -17.95
N VAL A 76 -28.14 13.73 -18.68
CA VAL A 76 -28.23 15.13 -19.14
C VAL A 76 -28.19 15.17 -20.67
N ALA A 77 -28.87 16.15 -21.27
CA ALA A 77 -28.92 16.30 -22.73
C ALA A 77 -27.66 16.99 -23.29
N GLU A 78 -27.02 17.86 -22.50
CA GLU A 78 -25.77 18.56 -22.83
C GLU A 78 -24.91 18.67 -21.55
N SER A 79 -23.58 18.77 -21.69
CA SER A 79 -22.59 18.61 -20.59
C SER A 79 -22.79 19.63 -19.46
N LEU A 80 -23.61 19.29 -18.46
CA LEU A 80 -24.01 20.17 -17.36
C LEU A 80 -23.47 19.68 -16.00
N SER A 81 -22.42 18.85 -15.96
CA SER A 81 -21.82 18.40 -14.68
C SER A 81 -21.57 19.60 -13.75
N GLY A 82 -21.08 20.72 -14.29
CA GLY A 82 -20.89 21.96 -13.55
C GLY A 82 -22.17 22.56 -12.95
N VAL A 83 -23.26 22.65 -13.72
CA VAL A 83 -24.52 23.23 -13.23
C VAL A 83 -25.17 22.34 -12.18
N PHE A 84 -25.08 21.02 -12.34
CA PHE A 84 -25.54 20.08 -11.32
C PHE A 84 -24.71 20.22 -10.03
N ILE A 85 -23.38 20.26 -10.14
CA ILE A 85 -22.47 20.37 -8.99
C ILE A 85 -22.70 21.68 -8.22
N GLN A 86 -22.89 22.80 -8.93
CA GLN A 86 -23.21 24.08 -8.27
C GLN A 86 -24.54 24.00 -7.49
N ARG A 87 -25.56 23.36 -8.05
CA ARG A 87 -26.87 23.25 -7.39
C ARG A 87 -26.85 22.25 -6.22
N ILE A 88 -26.11 21.16 -6.33
CA ILE A 88 -26.07 20.13 -5.29
C ILE A 88 -25.20 20.55 -4.10
N GLY A 89 -24.23 21.45 -4.33
CA GLY A 89 -23.32 21.98 -3.31
C GLY A 89 -24.00 22.79 -2.20
N ASP A 90 -25.27 23.21 -2.38
CA ASP A 90 -26.09 23.80 -1.31
C ASP A 90 -26.57 22.76 -0.28
N TYR A 91 -26.41 21.46 -0.57
CA TYR A 91 -27.01 20.36 0.19
C TYR A 91 -26.00 19.33 0.69
N THR A 92 -24.81 19.27 0.07
CA THR A 92 -23.76 18.33 0.44
C THR A 92 -22.39 18.92 0.15
N GLU A 93 -21.40 18.46 0.89
CA GLU A 93 -19.98 18.75 0.67
C GLU A 93 -19.25 17.57 0.03
N SER A 94 -19.88 16.39 -0.05
CA SER A 94 -19.27 15.15 -0.56
C SER A 94 -20.12 14.54 -1.66
N LEU A 95 -19.53 14.40 -2.86
CA LEU A 95 -20.22 13.90 -4.05
C LEU A 95 -19.50 12.68 -4.64
N TYR A 96 -20.20 11.54 -4.71
CA TYR A 96 -19.68 10.30 -5.27
C TYR A 96 -20.43 9.90 -6.54
N TYR A 97 -19.72 9.73 -7.65
CA TYR A 97 -20.26 9.15 -8.88
C TYR A 97 -19.89 7.67 -8.94
N SER A 98 -20.86 6.77 -8.73
CA SER A 98 -20.63 5.33 -8.85
C SER A 98 -20.34 4.89 -10.28
N THR A 99 -20.90 5.60 -11.26
CA THR A 99 -20.64 5.37 -12.69
C THR A 99 -20.75 6.67 -13.46
N TYR A 100 -19.63 7.12 -14.02
CA TYR A 100 -19.58 8.29 -14.90
C TYR A 100 -19.48 7.89 -16.37
N LYS A 101 -20.34 8.46 -17.22
CA LYS A 101 -20.53 7.99 -18.61
C LYS A 101 -20.13 8.98 -19.69
N GLU A 102 -19.73 10.17 -19.32
CA GLU A 102 -19.32 11.19 -20.29
C GLU A 102 -17.80 11.19 -20.47
N SER A 103 -17.34 11.77 -21.58
CA SER A 103 -15.92 11.84 -21.89
C SER A 103 -15.19 13.00 -21.22
N VAL A 104 -15.91 14.01 -20.73
CA VAL A 104 -15.34 15.22 -20.14
C VAL A 104 -16.05 15.55 -18.85
N PHE A 105 -15.34 15.50 -17.73
CA PHE A 105 -15.85 15.96 -16.45
C PHE A 105 -15.46 17.42 -16.22
N ARG A 106 -16.45 18.28 -15.97
CA ARG A 106 -16.22 19.70 -15.62
C ARG A 106 -16.58 19.95 -14.17
N PHE A 107 -15.58 20.27 -13.36
CA PHE A 107 -15.74 20.72 -11.98
C PHE A 107 -15.80 22.26 -11.96
N PRO A 108 -16.92 22.86 -11.53
CA PRO A 108 -17.18 24.29 -11.72
C PRO A 108 -16.34 25.16 -10.77
N ALA A 109 -15.99 26.36 -11.23
CA ALA A 109 -15.37 27.37 -10.38
C ALA A 109 -16.27 27.74 -9.20
N GLY A 110 -15.68 28.04 -8.04
CA GLY A 110 -16.42 28.45 -6.85
C GLY A 110 -17.25 27.33 -6.19
N SER A 111 -17.06 26.06 -6.59
CA SER A 111 -17.81 24.94 -6.00
C SER A 111 -17.56 24.82 -4.50
N SER A 112 -18.64 24.63 -3.72
CA SER A 112 -18.61 24.33 -2.29
C SER A 112 -18.30 22.87 -1.97
N ILE A 113 -18.23 21.99 -2.97
CA ILE A 113 -17.90 20.56 -2.77
C ILE A 113 -16.47 20.43 -2.24
N VAL A 114 -16.33 19.70 -1.13
CA VAL A 114 -15.10 19.42 -0.39
C VAL A 114 -14.51 18.07 -0.81
N GLU A 115 -15.34 17.07 -1.09
CA GLU A 115 -14.89 15.74 -1.50
C GLU A 115 -15.60 15.28 -2.76
N MET A 116 -14.84 14.73 -3.71
CA MET A 116 -15.38 14.24 -4.97
C MET A 116 -14.71 12.94 -5.38
N TYR A 117 -15.53 11.95 -5.70
CA TYR A 117 -15.06 10.67 -6.21
C TYR A 117 -15.81 10.30 -7.49
N ILE A 118 -15.08 9.90 -8.53
CA ILE A 118 -15.61 9.54 -9.84
C ILE A 118 -15.17 8.12 -10.16
N SER A 119 -16.06 7.15 -9.98
CA SER A 119 -15.78 5.73 -10.17
C SER A 119 -16.42 5.18 -11.45
N ASN A 120 -15.87 4.07 -11.95
CA ASN A 120 -16.32 3.40 -13.18
C ASN A 120 -16.47 4.39 -14.36
N ALA A 121 -15.51 5.30 -14.48
CA ALA A 121 -15.51 6.39 -15.45
C ALA A 121 -15.01 5.94 -16.83
N ASN A 122 -15.53 4.82 -17.35
CA ASN A 122 -14.98 4.07 -18.49
C ASN A 122 -14.84 4.87 -19.80
N TYR A 123 -15.47 6.05 -19.90
CA TYR A 123 -15.41 6.93 -21.06
C TYR A 123 -14.66 8.24 -20.80
N LEU A 124 -14.34 8.56 -19.54
CA LEU A 124 -13.76 9.83 -19.11
C LEU A 124 -12.33 9.97 -19.63
N ARG A 125 -12.11 10.97 -20.48
CA ARG A 125 -10.82 11.28 -21.12
C ARG A 125 -10.25 12.62 -20.72
N SER A 126 -11.05 13.50 -20.11
CA SER A 126 -10.61 14.83 -19.68
C SER A 126 -11.30 15.24 -18.39
N PHE A 127 -10.52 15.69 -17.42
CA PHE A 127 -11.02 16.35 -16.22
C PHE A 127 -10.62 17.83 -16.28
N ILE A 128 -11.58 18.72 -16.08
CA ILE A 128 -11.39 20.18 -16.18
C ILE A 128 -11.96 20.82 -14.92
N ALA A 129 -11.11 21.49 -14.14
CA ALA A 129 -11.48 22.20 -12.92
C ALA A 129 -11.40 23.72 -13.12
N GLY A 130 -12.39 24.42 -12.57
CA GLY A 130 -12.35 25.86 -12.38
C GLY A 130 -11.65 26.26 -11.07
N PRO A 131 -11.21 27.52 -10.94
CA PRO A 131 -10.54 28.02 -9.73
C PRO A 131 -11.51 28.28 -8.57
N GLY A 132 -10.94 28.54 -7.40
CA GLY A 132 -11.69 29.04 -6.23
C GLY A 132 -12.59 28.00 -5.58
N THR A 133 -12.25 26.72 -5.69
CA THR A 133 -13.05 25.61 -5.18
C THR A 133 -12.73 25.27 -3.73
N ALA A 134 -13.68 24.68 -3.00
CA ALA A 134 -13.48 24.15 -1.66
C ALA A 134 -12.90 22.72 -1.61
N LEU A 135 -12.61 22.12 -2.77
CA LEU A 135 -12.25 20.70 -2.89
C LEU A 135 -10.93 20.36 -2.19
N HIS A 136 -11.01 19.45 -1.21
CA HIS A 136 -9.88 18.90 -0.45
C HIS A 136 -9.50 17.48 -0.93
N SER A 137 -10.46 16.65 -1.34
CA SER A 137 -10.18 15.29 -1.83
C SER A 137 -10.81 15.05 -3.20
N LEU A 138 -10.01 14.58 -4.15
CA LEU A 138 -10.43 14.21 -5.49
C LEU A 138 -9.99 12.78 -5.81
N GLY A 139 -10.95 11.91 -6.08
CA GLY A 139 -10.73 10.57 -6.62
C GLY A 139 -11.29 10.39 -8.02
N ILE A 140 -10.51 9.83 -8.93
CA ILE A 140 -10.93 9.43 -10.28
C ILE A 140 -10.46 8.00 -10.50
N GLY A 141 -11.39 7.06 -10.64
CA GLY A 141 -11.10 5.64 -10.77
C GLY A 141 -11.69 5.03 -12.04
N ARG A 142 -10.97 4.07 -12.62
CA ARG A 142 -11.38 3.29 -13.80
C ARG A 142 -11.74 4.21 -14.97
N SER A 143 -10.78 5.04 -15.40
CA SER A 143 -10.97 6.07 -16.43
C SER A 143 -10.14 5.85 -17.69
N GLN A 144 -10.31 6.70 -18.69
CA GLN A 144 -9.53 6.74 -19.94
C GLN A 144 -8.61 7.97 -19.99
N LEU A 145 -8.25 8.54 -18.83
CA LEU A 145 -7.28 9.64 -18.76
C LEU A 145 -5.90 9.15 -19.21
N GLU A 146 -5.49 9.56 -20.41
CA GLU A 146 -4.17 9.26 -20.98
C GLU A 146 -3.13 10.34 -20.67
N ARG A 147 -3.61 11.57 -20.47
CA ARG A 147 -2.79 12.75 -20.14
C ARG A 147 -3.16 13.28 -18.77
N TRP A 148 -2.17 13.89 -18.13
CA TRP A 148 -2.34 14.57 -16.86
C TRP A 148 -3.38 15.70 -16.96
N PRO A 149 -4.30 15.87 -15.99
CA PRO A 149 -5.25 16.99 -15.99
C PRO A 149 -4.55 18.34 -15.77
N GLU A 150 -4.39 19.15 -16.82
CA GLU A 150 -3.67 20.44 -16.77
C GLU A 150 -4.28 21.43 -15.77
N THR A 151 -5.59 21.37 -15.53
CA THR A 151 -6.27 22.26 -14.59
C THR A 151 -6.19 21.82 -13.13
N ILE A 152 -5.40 20.78 -12.79
CA ILE A 152 -5.32 20.31 -11.39
C ILE A 152 -4.84 21.42 -10.43
N GLY A 153 -3.98 22.31 -10.91
CA GLY A 153 -3.50 23.47 -10.15
C GLY A 153 -4.59 24.48 -9.78
N MET A 154 -5.76 24.43 -10.43
CA MET A 154 -6.91 25.27 -10.07
C MET A 154 -7.54 24.87 -8.72
N LEU A 155 -7.30 23.63 -8.27
CA LEU A 155 -7.78 23.08 -7.01
C LEU A 155 -6.80 23.43 -5.87
N SER A 156 -6.67 24.71 -5.54
CA SER A 156 -5.64 25.20 -4.59
C SER A 156 -5.77 24.69 -3.15
N ARG A 157 -6.95 24.18 -2.76
CA ARG A 157 -7.21 23.57 -1.45
C ARG A 157 -7.07 22.04 -1.43
N LEU A 158 -6.69 21.43 -2.55
CA LEU A 158 -6.57 19.99 -2.66
C LEU A 158 -5.50 19.46 -1.69
N ARG A 159 -5.88 18.46 -0.90
CA ARG A 159 -5.03 17.75 0.07
C ARG A 159 -4.75 16.32 -0.36
N GLU A 160 -5.71 15.71 -1.05
CA GLU A 160 -5.63 14.33 -1.51
C GLU A 160 -6.04 14.24 -2.98
N LEU A 161 -5.17 13.64 -3.79
CA LEU A 161 -5.44 13.35 -5.19
C LEU A 161 -5.26 11.86 -5.45
N SER A 162 -6.30 11.22 -5.94
CA SER A 162 -6.29 9.83 -6.37
C SER A 162 -6.75 9.73 -7.82
N ILE A 163 -5.89 9.26 -8.72
CA ILE A 163 -6.26 8.92 -10.10
C ILE A 163 -5.81 7.49 -10.36
N THR A 164 -6.71 6.52 -10.18
CA THR A 164 -6.38 5.09 -10.27
C THR A 164 -7.04 4.40 -11.46
N ASP A 165 -6.49 3.25 -11.82
CA ASP A 165 -7.05 2.37 -12.86
C ASP A 165 -7.31 3.14 -14.18
N SER A 166 -6.35 3.98 -14.56
CA SER A 166 -6.47 4.90 -15.69
C SER A 166 -5.33 4.65 -16.68
N LYS A 167 -5.05 5.61 -17.58
CA LYS A 167 -4.07 5.42 -18.67
C LYS A 167 -2.94 6.43 -18.64
N LEU A 168 -2.70 7.10 -17.51
CA LEU A 168 -1.68 8.13 -17.40
C LEU A 168 -0.31 7.53 -17.72
N THR A 169 0.49 8.22 -18.54
CA THR A 169 1.80 7.74 -19.00
C THR A 169 2.97 8.48 -18.37
N THR A 170 2.76 9.75 -18.00
CA THR A 170 3.79 10.60 -17.39
C THR A 170 3.15 11.49 -16.33
N VAL A 171 3.91 11.83 -15.30
CA VAL A 171 3.51 12.80 -14.27
C VAL A 171 4.56 13.90 -14.22
N ASP A 172 4.12 15.15 -14.37
CA ASP A 172 4.99 16.31 -14.19
C ASP A 172 4.71 16.94 -12.82
N ILE A 173 5.67 16.86 -11.90
CA ILE A 173 5.49 17.36 -10.54
C ILE A 173 5.40 18.89 -10.50
N ALA A 174 5.86 19.58 -11.54
CA ALA A 174 5.68 21.02 -11.70
C ALA A 174 4.20 21.43 -11.72
N SER A 175 3.31 20.54 -12.19
CA SER A 175 1.86 20.79 -12.24
C SER A 175 1.21 20.93 -10.85
N PHE A 176 1.88 20.47 -9.79
CA PHE A 176 1.42 20.58 -8.40
C PHE A 176 1.80 21.89 -7.73
N ALA A 177 2.53 22.80 -8.40
CA ALA A 177 3.04 24.02 -7.79
C ALA A 177 1.95 24.88 -7.11
N ALA A 178 0.74 24.90 -7.66
CA ALA A 178 -0.39 25.64 -7.11
C ALA A 178 -1.16 24.88 -6.00
N ASN A 179 -0.97 23.57 -5.86
CA ASN A 179 -1.63 22.73 -4.87
C ASN A 179 -0.83 22.71 -3.55
N THR A 180 -0.69 23.87 -2.91
CA THR A 180 0.18 24.05 -1.72
C THR A 180 -0.24 23.22 -0.49
N GLN A 181 -1.48 22.72 -0.49
CA GLN A 181 -2.01 21.86 0.58
C GLN A 181 -1.95 20.36 0.25
N LEU A 182 -1.49 19.97 -0.94
CA LEU A 182 -1.48 18.57 -1.37
C LEU A 182 -0.52 17.75 -0.50
N ARG A 183 -1.04 16.69 0.13
CA ARG A 183 -0.31 15.79 1.02
C ARG A 183 -0.19 14.39 0.46
N VAL A 184 -1.26 13.87 -0.13
CA VAL A 184 -1.31 12.48 -0.60
C VAL A 184 -1.60 12.45 -2.09
N VAL A 185 -0.75 11.74 -2.83
CA VAL A 185 -0.92 11.51 -4.27
C VAL A 185 -0.92 10.02 -4.55
N ASN A 186 -2.05 9.49 -5.02
CA ASN A 186 -2.22 8.09 -5.37
C ASN A 186 -2.50 7.95 -6.87
N LEU A 187 -1.56 7.37 -7.60
CA LEU A 187 -1.63 7.15 -9.05
C LEU A 187 -1.52 5.66 -9.39
N ARG A 188 -1.99 4.80 -8.48
CA ARG A 188 -1.96 3.35 -8.63
C ARG A 188 -2.63 2.86 -9.91
N ASN A 189 -2.10 1.81 -10.52
CA ASN A 189 -2.68 1.12 -11.68
C ASN A 189 -2.90 2.06 -12.87
N ASN A 190 -1.81 2.71 -13.31
CA ASN A 190 -1.75 3.51 -14.53
C ASN A 190 -0.68 2.94 -15.47
N HIS A 191 -0.27 3.71 -16.48
CA HIS A 191 0.79 3.37 -17.40
C HIS A 191 2.02 4.26 -17.22
N ILE A 192 2.22 4.81 -16.02
CA ILE A 192 3.26 5.81 -15.76
C ILE A 192 4.62 5.13 -15.89
N ASP A 193 5.45 5.62 -16.81
CA ASP A 193 6.81 5.10 -17.04
C ASP A 193 7.90 6.01 -16.47
N ARG A 194 7.57 7.29 -16.21
CA ARG A 194 8.48 8.28 -15.65
C ARG A 194 7.75 9.39 -14.89
N ILE A 195 8.44 9.92 -13.89
CA ILE A 195 8.09 11.17 -13.21
C ILE A 195 9.08 12.21 -13.71
N VAL A 196 8.59 13.37 -14.10
CA VAL A 196 9.42 14.47 -14.58
C VAL A 196 9.19 15.71 -13.75
N ARG A 197 10.17 16.59 -13.76
CA ARG A 197 10.03 17.98 -13.37
C ARG A 197 10.41 18.80 -14.58
N GLN A 198 9.44 19.30 -15.34
CA GLN A 198 9.77 20.24 -16.41
C GLN A 198 10.38 21.52 -15.82
N ALA A 199 11.34 22.10 -16.53
CA ALA A 199 12.14 23.22 -16.03
C ALA A 199 11.22 24.40 -15.69
N ILE A 200 11.15 24.73 -14.40
CA ILE A 200 10.66 26.00 -13.89
C ILE A 200 11.89 26.71 -13.37
N ASP A 201 12.11 27.97 -13.77
CA ASP A 201 13.20 28.84 -13.33
C ASP A 201 13.13 29.22 -11.82
N SER A 202 12.28 28.55 -11.05
CA SER A 202 11.98 28.83 -9.65
C SER A 202 12.12 27.58 -8.79
N PRO A 203 12.53 27.73 -7.52
CA PRO A 203 12.48 26.64 -6.55
C PRO A 203 11.03 26.13 -6.42
N LEU A 204 10.88 24.81 -6.38
CA LEU A 204 9.60 24.13 -6.24
C LEU A 204 9.65 23.36 -4.93
N GLU A 205 8.77 23.74 -4.01
CA GLU A 205 8.55 23.03 -2.75
C GLU A 205 7.10 22.55 -2.70
N LEU A 206 6.94 21.24 -2.73
CA LEU A 206 5.66 20.55 -2.66
C LEU A 206 5.52 20.00 -1.24
N ALA A 207 4.36 20.21 -0.65
CA ALA A 207 4.07 19.76 0.70
C ALA A 207 3.60 18.29 0.76
N ILE A 208 3.91 17.50 -0.27
CA ILE A 208 3.50 16.11 -0.41
C ILE A 208 4.24 15.25 0.63
N GLU A 209 3.48 14.42 1.35
CA GLU A 209 3.94 13.54 2.40
C GLU A 209 3.95 12.06 1.97
N SER A 210 3.04 11.66 1.08
CA SER A 210 2.93 10.27 0.60
C SER A 210 2.62 10.21 -0.89
N VAL A 211 3.42 9.42 -1.63
CA VAL A 211 3.21 9.17 -3.06
C VAL A 211 3.09 7.68 -3.31
N SER A 212 1.97 7.26 -3.91
CA SER A 212 1.76 5.90 -4.40
C SER A 212 1.73 5.88 -5.92
N LEU A 213 2.63 5.08 -6.49
CA LEU A 213 2.73 4.75 -7.92
C LEU A 213 2.68 3.24 -8.12
N ALA A 214 2.04 2.52 -7.21
CA ALA A 214 1.85 1.06 -7.29
C ALA A 214 1.29 0.61 -8.65
N THR A 215 1.70 -0.54 -9.15
CA THR A 215 1.19 -1.14 -10.39
C THR A 215 1.30 -0.19 -11.58
N ASN A 216 2.51 0.28 -11.90
CA ASN A 216 2.81 1.16 -13.04
C ASN A 216 3.92 0.55 -13.92
N ARG A 217 4.61 1.36 -14.73
CA ARG A 217 5.63 0.91 -15.70
C ARG A 217 6.97 1.60 -15.48
N ILE A 218 7.23 2.11 -14.28
CA ILE A 218 8.46 2.84 -13.94
C ILE A 218 9.64 1.89 -14.00
N VAL A 219 10.70 2.28 -14.71
CA VAL A 219 11.93 1.47 -14.88
C VAL A 219 13.09 1.95 -14.00
N LEU A 220 13.12 3.25 -13.70
CA LEU A 220 14.14 3.90 -12.88
C LEU A 220 13.44 4.68 -11.76
N LEU A 221 13.78 4.39 -10.51
CA LEU A 221 13.47 5.28 -9.40
C LEU A 221 14.57 6.35 -9.32
N ASP A 222 14.33 7.49 -9.96
CA ASP A 222 15.20 8.66 -9.85
C ASP A 222 14.79 9.48 -8.62
N MET A 223 15.64 9.49 -7.60
CA MET A 223 15.36 10.15 -6.34
C MET A 223 15.48 11.67 -6.42
N ALA A 224 16.14 12.21 -7.45
CA ALA A 224 16.31 13.66 -7.62
C ALA A 224 14.96 14.39 -7.79
N VAL A 225 13.94 13.74 -8.35
CA VAL A 225 12.61 14.37 -8.52
C VAL A 225 11.94 14.67 -7.16
N TYR A 226 12.25 13.88 -6.13
CA TYR A 226 11.72 14.02 -4.78
C TYR A 226 12.41 15.10 -3.96
N ALA A 227 13.49 15.71 -4.47
CA ALA A 227 14.11 16.88 -3.84
C ALA A 227 13.12 18.05 -3.68
N SER A 228 12.09 18.09 -4.53
CA SER A 228 11.01 19.07 -4.45
C SER A 228 9.97 18.77 -3.35
N MET A 229 10.11 17.67 -2.58
CA MET A 229 9.13 17.19 -1.62
C MET A 229 9.76 17.02 -0.22
N PRO A 230 10.13 18.11 0.48
CA PRO A 230 10.86 18.05 1.75
C PRO A 230 10.10 17.37 2.90
N LEU A 231 8.76 17.27 2.79
CA LEU A 231 7.91 16.62 3.78
C LEU A 231 7.63 15.14 3.48
N LEU A 232 8.21 14.58 2.40
CA LEU A 232 7.93 13.23 1.96
C LEU A 232 8.35 12.19 3.00
N ARG A 233 7.40 11.35 3.40
CA ARG A 233 7.57 10.25 4.36
C ARG A 233 7.46 8.89 3.70
N GLU A 234 6.63 8.77 2.66
CA GLU A 234 6.32 7.47 2.06
C GLU A 234 6.42 7.50 0.53
N ILE A 235 7.14 6.52 0.00
CA ILE A 235 7.16 6.21 -1.43
C ILE A 235 6.71 4.76 -1.60
N LEU A 236 5.56 4.57 -2.25
CA LEU A 236 4.97 3.26 -2.51
C LEU A 236 4.99 2.98 -4.01
N MET A 237 5.89 2.10 -4.46
CA MET A 237 5.98 1.67 -5.87
C MET A 237 5.99 0.15 -6.07
N PRO A 238 5.15 -0.62 -5.36
CA PRO A 238 5.10 -2.05 -5.62
C PRO A 238 4.60 -2.33 -7.05
N GLU A 239 4.95 -3.49 -7.61
CA GLU A 239 4.48 -3.96 -8.92
C GLU A 239 4.81 -3.01 -10.08
N ASN A 240 6.04 -2.51 -10.12
CA ASN A 240 6.55 -1.71 -11.25
C ASN A 240 7.58 -2.53 -12.06
N ARG A 241 8.44 -1.85 -12.83
CA ARG A 241 9.53 -2.46 -13.60
C ARG A 241 10.89 -1.90 -13.17
N ILE A 242 10.99 -1.45 -11.92
CA ILE A 242 12.16 -0.74 -11.43
C ILE A 242 13.33 -1.70 -11.43
N GLN A 243 14.40 -1.34 -12.14
CA GLN A 243 15.63 -2.14 -12.20
C GLN A 243 16.71 -1.61 -11.26
N ARG A 244 16.68 -0.31 -10.97
CA ARG A 244 17.65 0.36 -10.11
C ARG A 244 17.03 1.55 -9.38
N ILE A 245 17.56 1.83 -8.21
CA ILE A 245 17.36 3.08 -7.46
C ILE A 245 18.56 3.96 -7.81
N GLY A 246 18.32 5.23 -8.15
CA GLY A 246 19.38 6.14 -8.54
C GLY A 246 19.05 7.59 -8.23
N THR A 247 20.04 8.45 -8.40
CA THR A 247 19.93 9.90 -8.32
C THR A 247 21.04 10.48 -9.21
N SER A 248 20.82 11.64 -9.83
CA SER A 248 21.84 12.30 -10.65
C SER A 248 23.00 12.87 -9.83
N GLU A 249 22.72 13.23 -8.57
CA GLU A 249 23.67 13.79 -7.61
C GLU A 249 23.39 13.22 -6.22
N PRO A 250 24.37 13.21 -5.30
CA PRO A 250 24.16 12.74 -3.93
C PRO A 250 22.95 13.41 -3.30
N PHE A 251 21.98 12.62 -2.84
CA PHE A 251 20.69 13.10 -2.38
C PHE A 251 20.39 12.61 -0.97
N THR A 252 19.81 13.49 -0.14
CA THR A 252 19.35 13.14 1.21
C THR A 252 17.84 13.33 1.33
N ALA A 253 17.11 12.24 1.60
CA ALA A 253 15.68 12.29 1.89
C ALA A 253 15.47 12.37 3.40
N HIS A 254 15.49 13.59 3.96
CA HIS A 254 15.52 13.82 5.41
C HIS A 254 14.37 13.19 6.19
N ASN A 255 13.19 13.09 5.59
CA ASN A 255 11.96 12.68 6.28
C ASN A 255 11.39 11.34 5.80
N LEU A 256 12.02 10.68 4.83
CA LEU A 256 11.49 9.44 4.26
C LEU A 256 11.60 8.31 5.28
N THR A 257 10.46 7.76 5.70
CA THR A 257 10.37 6.66 6.68
C THR A 257 10.06 5.32 6.03
N THR A 258 9.37 5.32 4.88
CA THR A 258 8.85 4.12 4.24
C THR A 258 9.16 4.10 2.75
N LEU A 259 9.84 3.05 2.28
CA LEU A 259 10.11 2.79 0.87
C LEU A 259 9.68 1.37 0.50
N VAL A 260 8.61 1.26 -0.28
CA VAL A 260 8.02 -0.02 -0.72
C VAL A 260 8.28 -0.24 -2.20
N LEU A 261 9.09 -1.24 -2.52
CA LEU A 261 9.55 -1.57 -3.87
C LEU A 261 9.29 -3.05 -4.22
N SER A 262 8.37 -3.71 -3.53
CA SER A 262 8.06 -5.13 -3.74
C SER A 262 7.49 -5.39 -5.15
N GLY A 263 7.82 -6.51 -5.80
CA GLY A 263 7.32 -6.85 -7.14
C GLY A 263 7.94 -6.01 -8.27
N ASN A 264 9.24 -5.76 -8.20
CA ASN A 264 10.00 -5.01 -9.22
C ASN A 264 11.05 -5.92 -9.90
N GLN A 265 12.02 -5.33 -10.60
CA GLN A 265 13.07 -6.03 -11.35
C GLN A 265 14.47 -5.66 -10.84
N ILE A 266 14.58 -5.34 -9.55
CA ILE A 266 15.84 -4.90 -8.94
C ILE A 266 16.74 -6.11 -8.77
N THR A 267 17.94 -6.06 -9.34
CA THR A 267 18.95 -7.13 -9.20
C THR A 267 20.00 -6.83 -8.14
N GLN A 268 20.22 -5.56 -7.82
CA GLN A 268 21.20 -5.10 -6.85
C GLN A 268 20.67 -3.89 -6.09
N LEU A 269 20.87 -3.88 -4.77
CA LEU A 269 20.57 -2.73 -3.93
C LEU A 269 21.82 -1.85 -3.80
N ASN A 270 21.80 -0.69 -4.47
CA ASN A 270 22.83 0.33 -4.36
C ASN A 270 22.24 1.60 -3.75
N LEU A 271 22.79 2.04 -2.62
CA LEU A 271 22.36 3.23 -1.87
C LEU A 271 23.52 4.22 -1.67
N THR A 272 24.66 4.08 -2.38
CA THR A 272 25.87 4.86 -2.10
C THR A 272 25.65 6.37 -2.20
N ASP A 273 24.92 6.84 -3.22
CA ASP A 273 24.61 8.26 -3.44
C ASP A 273 23.33 8.72 -2.73
N LEU A 274 22.75 7.88 -1.89
CA LEU A 274 21.40 8.07 -1.35
C LEU A 274 21.38 7.94 0.17
N THR A 275 21.25 9.06 0.88
CA THR A 275 21.19 9.11 2.35
C THR A 275 19.73 9.20 2.81
N LEU A 276 19.25 8.19 3.54
CA LEU A 276 17.87 8.10 4.03
C LEU A 276 17.90 7.95 5.56
N PRO A 277 18.20 9.05 6.30
CA PRO A 277 18.53 8.98 7.72
C PRO A 277 17.35 8.53 8.61
N MET A 278 16.12 8.73 8.15
CA MET A 278 14.89 8.38 8.88
C MET A 278 14.19 7.13 8.31
N LEU A 279 14.79 6.43 7.35
CA LEU A 279 14.15 5.26 6.74
C LEU A 279 14.04 4.14 7.77
N GLU A 280 12.81 3.75 8.11
CA GLU A 280 12.52 2.68 9.06
C GLU A 280 12.09 1.39 8.36
N TYR A 281 11.37 1.49 7.23
CA TYR A 281 10.78 0.37 6.52
C TYR A 281 11.24 0.33 5.06
N LEU A 282 11.95 -0.74 4.70
CA LEU A 282 12.36 -1.01 3.31
C LEU A 282 11.87 -2.40 2.90
N THR A 283 10.97 -2.45 1.91
CA THR A 283 10.50 -3.70 1.33
C THR A 283 10.94 -3.83 -0.13
N LEU A 284 11.58 -4.95 -0.43
CA LEU A 284 12.16 -5.29 -1.73
C LEU A 284 11.74 -6.71 -2.12
N ASP A 285 10.59 -7.17 -1.65
CA ASP A 285 10.10 -8.53 -1.90
C ASP A 285 9.84 -8.74 -3.38
N ASP A 286 9.85 -9.99 -3.85
CA ASP A 286 9.53 -10.31 -5.25
C ASP A 286 10.36 -9.50 -6.25
N ASN A 287 11.67 -9.44 -6.01
CA ASN A 287 12.66 -8.84 -6.90
C ASN A 287 13.68 -9.91 -7.34
N ALA A 288 14.76 -9.48 -7.97
CA ALA A 288 15.81 -10.36 -8.47
C ALA A 288 17.15 -10.18 -7.72
N ILE A 289 17.12 -9.75 -6.46
CA ILE A 289 18.33 -9.43 -5.68
C ILE A 289 19.05 -10.71 -5.29
N ASP A 290 20.35 -10.81 -5.63
CA ASP A 290 21.17 -11.99 -5.36
C ASP A 290 22.19 -11.79 -4.22
N THR A 291 22.41 -10.54 -3.80
CA THR A 291 23.40 -10.15 -2.80
C THR A 291 22.87 -9.06 -1.88
N ILE A 292 23.06 -9.23 -0.57
CA ILE A 292 22.81 -8.19 0.43
C ILE A 292 24.05 -7.26 0.48
N PRO A 293 23.90 -5.93 0.33
CA PRO A 293 25.05 -5.02 0.41
C PRO A 293 25.66 -5.04 1.81
N SER A 294 26.96 -4.74 1.90
CA SER A 294 27.69 -4.67 3.17
C SER A 294 27.76 -3.27 3.77
N ASP A 295 27.31 -2.26 3.01
CA ASP A 295 27.31 -0.86 3.43
C ASP A 295 25.88 -0.31 3.53
N TRP A 296 25.53 0.07 4.75
CA TRP A 296 24.24 0.56 5.21
C TRP A 296 24.39 1.86 6.02
N THR A 297 25.54 2.54 5.96
CA THR A 297 25.77 3.81 6.67
C THR A 297 24.72 4.87 6.35
N ASN A 298 24.14 4.77 5.15
CA ASN A 298 23.17 5.71 4.63
C ASN A 298 21.73 5.47 5.11
N VAL A 299 21.45 4.36 5.81
CA VAL A 299 20.12 4.04 6.36
C VAL A 299 20.18 3.60 7.84
N PRO A 300 20.73 4.44 8.74
CA PRO A 300 21.04 4.06 10.13
C PRO A 300 19.79 3.72 10.97
N SER A 301 18.62 4.23 10.60
CA SER A 301 17.35 4.06 11.31
C SER A 301 16.54 2.85 10.84
N LEU A 302 17.06 2.03 9.92
CA LEU A 302 16.29 0.93 9.34
C LEU A 302 15.93 -0.11 10.40
N ARG A 303 14.63 -0.34 10.57
CA ARG A 303 14.04 -1.27 11.56
C ARG A 303 13.52 -2.54 10.91
N VAL A 304 12.97 -2.43 9.71
CA VAL A 304 12.44 -3.56 8.96
C VAL A 304 13.08 -3.60 7.57
N LEU A 305 13.76 -4.71 7.29
CA LEU A 305 14.27 -5.03 5.97
C LEU A 305 13.58 -6.29 5.46
N SER A 306 12.85 -6.16 4.36
CA SER A 306 12.18 -7.27 3.69
C SER A 306 12.77 -7.52 2.32
N LEU A 307 13.28 -8.74 2.12
CA LEU A 307 13.89 -9.25 0.88
C LEU A 307 13.29 -10.63 0.57
N GLU A 308 12.00 -10.83 0.84
CA GLU A 308 11.36 -12.12 0.55
C GLU A 308 11.32 -12.38 -0.96
N ARG A 309 11.28 -13.67 -1.35
CA ARG A 309 11.10 -14.08 -2.75
C ARG A 309 12.09 -13.40 -3.71
N ASN A 310 13.36 -13.43 -3.34
CA ASN A 310 14.50 -12.91 -4.12
C ASN A 310 15.44 -14.06 -4.55
N HIS A 311 16.65 -13.75 -5.02
CA HIS A 311 17.64 -14.70 -5.52
C HIS A 311 18.84 -14.92 -4.58
N LEU A 312 18.71 -14.59 -3.29
CA LEU A 312 19.81 -14.70 -2.32
C LEU A 312 20.24 -16.16 -2.14
N LYS A 313 21.53 -16.46 -2.30
CA LYS A 313 22.09 -17.82 -2.18
C LYS A 313 22.78 -18.09 -0.85
N GLN A 314 23.23 -17.04 -0.17
CA GLN A 314 23.96 -17.12 1.09
C GLN A 314 23.59 -15.94 1.98
N LEU A 315 23.67 -16.15 3.29
CA LEU A 315 23.53 -15.09 4.28
C LEU A 315 24.77 -15.04 5.17
N ASP A 316 25.62 -14.04 4.93
CA ASP A 316 26.66 -13.61 5.87
C ASP A 316 26.10 -12.48 6.73
N MET A 317 25.89 -12.75 8.03
CA MET A 317 25.35 -11.78 8.98
C MET A 317 26.22 -10.51 9.10
N SER A 318 27.50 -10.58 8.72
CA SER A 318 28.42 -9.44 8.75
C SER A 318 28.04 -8.32 7.77
N ALA A 319 27.28 -8.64 6.73
CA ALA A 319 26.75 -7.68 5.77
C ALA A 319 25.74 -6.72 6.42
N LEU A 320 25.08 -7.15 7.50
CA LEU A 320 24.05 -6.38 8.19
C LEU A 320 24.60 -5.61 9.40
N ARG A 321 25.90 -5.69 9.70
CA ARG A 321 26.50 -5.23 10.97
C ARG A 321 26.28 -3.74 11.29
N GLN A 322 26.01 -2.90 10.30
CA GLN A 322 25.76 -1.47 10.48
C GLN A 322 24.30 -1.15 10.84
N LEU A 323 23.37 -2.09 10.64
CA LEU A 323 21.94 -1.91 10.90
C LEU A 323 21.60 -2.08 12.40
N GLN A 324 22.11 -1.17 13.23
CA GLN A 324 21.94 -1.24 14.69
C GLN A 324 20.48 -1.10 15.15
N SER A 325 19.63 -0.48 14.33
CA SER A 325 18.20 -0.28 14.58
C SER A 325 17.34 -1.44 14.10
N LEU A 326 17.91 -2.42 13.37
CA LEU A 326 17.16 -3.51 12.75
C LEU A 326 16.46 -4.35 13.82
N ASP A 327 15.15 -4.49 13.66
CA ASP A 327 14.24 -5.22 14.55
C ASP A 327 13.81 -6.54 13.90
N VAL A 328 13.44 -6.47 12.61
CA VAL A 328 12.92 -7.61 11.86
C VAL A 328 13.59 -7.73 10.49
N LEU A 329 14.00 -8.95 10.17
CA LEU A 329 14.61 -9.31 8.88
C LEU A 329 13.77 -10.40 8.20
N TYR A 330 13.23 -10.11 7.02
CA TYR A 330 12.50 -11.08 6.21
C TYR A 330 13.31 -11.53 5.00
N LEU A 331 13.58 -12.82 4.92
CA LEU A 331 14.36 -13.48 3.87
C LEU A 331 13.67 -14.74 3.35
N GLY A 332 12.36 -14.88 3.57
CA GLY A 332 11.59 -16.05 3.16
C GLY A 332 11.59 -16.24 1.64
N GLY A 333 11.47 -17.47 1.15
CA GLY A 333 11.33 -17.74 -0.30
C GLY A 333 12.58 -17.44 -1.15
N ASN A 334 13.78 -17.49 -0.56
CA ASN A 334 15.04 -17.30 -1.27
C ASN A 334 15.75 -18.65 -1.56
N TYR A 335 17.01 -18.61 -1.97
CA TYR A 335 17.83 -19.78 -2.28
C TYR A 335 18.97 -19.96 -1.26
N ILE A 336 18.82 -19.45 -0.03
CA ILE A 336 19.89 -19.40 0.96
C ILE A 336 20.26 -20.83 1.36
N GLU A 337 21.52 -21.23 1.17
CA GLU A 337 22.00 -22.57 1.51
C GLU A 337 22.64 -22.65 2.90
N GLN A 338 23.18 -21.52 3.38
CA GLN A 338 23.88 -21.42 4.65
C GLN A 338 23.72 -20.03 5.26
N VAL A 339 23.62 -20.01 6.59
CA VAL A 339 23.64 -18.79 7.40
C VAL A 339 24.89 -18.82 8.28
N TRP A 340 25.74 -17.80 8.15
CA TRP A 340 27.03 -17.73 8.82
C TRP A 340 27.44 -16.29 9.08
N THR A 341 28.62 -16.07 9.68
CA THR A 341 29.21 -14.74 9.81
C THR A 341 30.71 -14.79 9.52
N SER A 342 31.21 -13.90 8.66
CA SER A 342 32.65 -13.76 8.36
C SER A 342 33.41 -12.92 9.38
N ALA A 343 32.70 -12.05 10.11
CA ALA A 343 33.25 -11.14 11.11
C ALA A 343 32.35 -11.08 12.35
N PRO A 344 32.83 -10.53 13.49
CA PRO A 344 31.98 -10.29 14.65
C PRO A 344 30.79 -9.38 14.31
N VAL A 345 29.60 -9.76 14.75
CA VAL A 345 28.35 -9.02 14.50
C VAL A 345 27.69 -8.69 15.81
N LYS A 346 27.24 -7.45 15.96
CA LYS A 346 26.34 -7.04 17.05
C LYS A 346 25.16 -6.31 16.43
N LEU A 347 23.96 -6.85 16.61
CA LEU A 347 22.72 -6.21 16.21
C LEU A 347 21.89 -6.03 17.48
N ALA A 348 21.91 -4.80 18.01
CA ALA A 348 21.40 -4.51 19.34
C ALA A 348 19.90 -4.74 19.48
N ASN A 349 19.15 -4.54 18.40
CA ASN A 349 17.68 -4.54 18.41
C ASN A 349 17.04 -5.72 17.68
N LEU A 350 17.80 -6.56 16.98
CA LEU A 350 17.22 -7.61 16.14
C LEU A 350 16.46 -8.63 16.99
N ARG A 351 15.16 -8.75 16.76
CA ARG A 351 14.24 -9.66 17.47
C ARG A 351 13.90 -10.88 16.66
N THR A 352 13.70 -10.68 15.35
CA THR A 352 13.08 -11.69 14.50
C THR A 352 13.80 -11.85 13.17
N ILE A 353 14.06 -13.11 12.80
CA ILE A 353 14.61 -13.49 11.50
C ILE A 353 13.67 -14.52 10.83
N HIS A 354 13.12 -14.17 9.67
CA HIS A 354 12.35 -15.08 8.84
C HIS A 354 13.21 -15.64 7.71
N LEU A 355 13.40 -16.96 7.70
CA LEU A 355 14.19 -17.73 6.73
C LEU A 355 13.38 -18.89 6.13
N VAL A 356 12.05 -18.80 6.20
CA VAL A 356 11.11 -19.82 5.73
C VAL A 356 11.30 -20.06 4.22
N GLN A 357 11.10 -21.28 3.72
CA GLN A 357 11.16 -21.59 2.29
C GLN A 357 12.50 -21.19 1.64
N ASN A 358 13.60 -21.72 2.18
CA ASN A 358 14.95 -21.53 1.64
C ASN A 358 15.60 -22.90 1.35
N ARG A 359 16.91 -22.93 1.14
CA ARG A 359 17.70 -24.16 0.93
C ARG A 359 18.69 -24.44 2.07
N ILE A 360 18.40 -23.92 3.26
CA ILE A 360 19.33 -23.88 4.39
C ILE A 360 19.60 -25.30 4.87
N ARG A 361 20.89 -25.65 4.97
CA ARG A 361 21.34 -26.92 5.58
C ARG A 361 21.99 -26.70 6.93
N VAL A 362 22.66 -25.56 7.10
CA VAL A 362 23.46 -25.24 8.28
C VAL A 362 23.27 -23.78 8.67
N VAL A 363 23.14 -23.55 9.99
CA VAL A 363 23.11 -22.22 10.61
C VAL A 363 24.22 -22.16 11.65
N ASN A 364 25.21 -21.29 11.45
CA ASN A 364 26.33 -21.07 12.35
C ASN A 364 26.45 -19.58 12.71
N LEU A 365 25.93 -19.22 13.88
CA LEU A 365 25.94 -17.84 14.37
C LEU A 365 27.02 -17.58 15.43
N ARG A 366 28.08 -18.41 15.48
CA ARG A 366 29.21 -18.15 16.37
C ARG A 366 29.87 -16.82 15.96
N GLY A 367 30.01 -15.90 16.91
CA GLY A 367 30.51 -14.54 16.65
C GLY A 367 29.42 -13.48 16.49
N CYS A 368 28.14 -13.87 16.51
CA CYS A 368 27.02 -12.94 16.59
C CYS A 368 26.62 -12.65 18.04
N GLN A 369 26.36 -11.38 18.35
CA GLN A 369 25.77 -10.87 19.59
C GLN A 369 24.40 -10.26 19.27
N LEU A 370 23.34 -11.01 19.56
CA LEU A 370 21.95 -10.65 19.27
C LEU A 370 21.14 -10.63 20.58
N PRO A 371 21.30 -9.61 21.45
CA PRO A 371 20.77 -9.65 22.81
C PRO A 371 19.23 -9.65 22.88
N GLN A 372 18.54 -9.18 21.83
CA GLN A 372 17.08 -9.10 21.77
C GLN A 372 16.43 -10.20 20.91
N ILE A 373 17.23 -11.11 20.32
CA ILE A 373 16.67 -12.14 19.44
C ILE A 373 15.73 -13.06 20.22
N ASN A 374 14.52 -13.21 19.71
CA ASN A 374 13.50 -14.07 20.31
C ASN A 374 12.94 -15.09 19.31
N SER A 375 12.96 -14.83 18.00
CA SER A 375 12.29 -15.69 17.02
C SER A 375 13.14 -15.90 15.76
N MET A 376 13.28 -17.16 15.37
CA MET A 376 13.90 -17.56 14.11
C MET A 376 13.05 -18.61 13.40
N PHE A 377 12.51 -18.24 12.25
CA PHE A 377 11.64 -19.13 11.47
C PHE A 377 12.43 -19.79 10.34
N LEU A 378 12.58 -21.11 10.39
CA LEU A 378 13.36 -21.92 9.45
C LEU A 378 12.52 -22.99 8.75
N MET A 379 11.19 -22.88 8.80
CA MET A 379 10.26 -23.82 8.15
C MET A 379 10.57 -23.97 6.65
N ASP A 380 10.26 -25.13 6.07
CA ASP A 380 10.47 -25.43 4.65
C ASP A 380 11.94 -25.26 4.22
N ASN A 381 12.88 -25.80 5.00
CA ASN A 381 14.30 -25.88 4.66
C ASN A 381 14.84 -27.32 4.76
N PRO A 382 15.85 -27.71 3.96
CA PRO A 382 16.48 -29.03 4.02
C PRO A 382 17.45 -29.18 5.22
N ILE A 383 17.06 -28.71 6.41
CA ILE A 383 17.85 -28.84 7.64
C ILE A 383 17.74 -30.28 8.17
N SER A 384 18.89 -30.91 8.41
CA SER A 384 18.97 -32.27 8.95
C SER A 384 19.44 -32.33 10.41
N THR A 385 19.78 -31.19 11.00
CA THR A 385 20.32 -31.07 12.37
C THR A 385 19.74 -29.87 13.08
N VAL A 386 19.42 -29.99 14.36
CA VAL A 386 19.01 -28.84 15.19
C VAL A 386 20.17 -27.84 15.29
N PRO A 387 20.00 -26.56 14.87
CA PRO A 387 21.07 -25.58 14.91
C PRO A 387 21.61 -25.34 16.34
N SER A 388 22.92 -25.15 16.48
CA SER A 388 23.58 -24.89 17.77
C SER A 388 23.39 -23.44 18.27
N VAL A 389 22.19 -22.88 18.09
CA VAL A 389 21.85 -21.48 18.39
C VAL A 389 21.32 -21.29 19.80
N PHE A 390 20.68 -22.32 20.39
CA PHE A 390 20.07 -22.23 21.72
C PHE A 390 21.05 -21.95 22.87
N LYS A 391 22.32 -22.37 22.71
CA LYS A 391 23.40 -22.06 23.65
C LYS A 391 23.87 -20.61 23.56
N LEU A 392 23.79 -20.04 22.35
CA LEU A 392 24.20 -18.65 22.09
C LEU A 392 23.08 -17.68 22.49
N PHE A 393 21.82 -18.08 22.31
CA PHE A 393 20.64 -17.24 22.50
C PHE A 393 19.60 -17.95 23.40
N PRO A 394 19.69 -17.77 24.73
CA PRO A 394 18.85 -18.50 25.69
C PRO A 394 17.35 -18.18 25.65
N ARG A 395 16.94 -17.09 24.99
CA ARG A 395 15.53 -16.70 24.81
C ARG A 395 14.99 -17.00 23.41
N LEU A 396 15.81 -17.60 22.55
CA LEU A 396 15.43 -17.85 21.17
C LEU A 396 14.44 -19.00 21.08
N HIS A 397 13.36 -18.74 20.34
CA HIS A 397 12.42 -19.69 19.79
C HIS A 397 12.78 -19.95 18.32
N VAL A 398 12.81 -21.22 17.93
CA VAL A 398 13.15 -21.66 16.57
C VAL A 398 12.05 -22.56 16.04
N SER A 399 11.56 -22.30 14.83
CA SER A 399 10.62 -23.18 14.13
C SER A 399 11.29 -23.90 12.96
N LEU A 400 11.14 -25.23 12.89
CA LEU A 400 11.78 -26.16 11.95
C LEU A 400 10.77 -27.01 11.14
N ASP A 401 9.51 -26.59 10.97
CA ASP A 401 8.49 -27.44 10.33
C ASP A 401 8.82 -27.73 8.85
N SER A 402 8.35 -28.88 8.34
CA SER A 402 8.74 -29.46 7.03
C SER A 402 10.21 -29.86 6.89
N THR A 403 10.90 -30.16 8.00
CA THR A 403 12.29 -30.62 7.96
C THR A 403 12.39 -32.13 7.79
N LYS A 404 13.32 -32.56 6.94
CA LYS A 404 13.75 -33.97 6.79
C LYS A 404 14.57 -34.44 8.01
N ILE A 405 14.24 -33.98 9.21
CA ILE A 405 15.01 -34.26 10.42
C ILE A 405 14.59 -35.63 10.99
N ARG A 406 15.58 -36.40 11.41
CA ARG A 406 15.32 -37.74 11.98
C ARG A 406 14.99 -37.64 13.46
N CYS A 407 14.14 -38.53 13.97
CA CYS A 407 13.74 -38.57 15.38
C CYS A 407 14.95 -38.74 16.30
N ARG A 408 15.96 -39.53 15.91
CA ARG A 408 17.23 -39.66 16.64
C ARG A 408 17.99 -38.33 16.84
N VAL A 409 17.77 -37.35 15.95
CA VAL A 409 18.40 -36.03 16.00
C VAL A 409 17.58 -35.06 16.85
N LEU A 410 16.25 -35.19 16.84
CA LEU A 410 15.35 -34.37 17.66
C LEU A 410 15.29 -34.82 19.13
N LEU A 411 15.40 -36.12 19.41
CA LEU A 411 15.22 -36.69 20.74
C LEU A 411 16.07 -36.02 21.84
N PRO A 412 17.36 -35.67 21.61
CA PRO A 412 18.16 -34.94 22.60
C PRO A 412 17.64 -33.53 22.94
N TYR A 413 16.77 -32.97 22.09
CA TYR A 413 16.21 -31.62 22.23
C TYR A 413 14.75 -31.63 22.71
N ARG A 414 14.23 -32.77 23.19
CA ARG A 414 12.87 -32.90 23.74
C ARG A 414 12.53 -31.84 24.79
N GLY A 415 13.47 -31.50 25.66
CA GLY A 415 13.27 -30.44 26.66
C GLY A 415 12.95 -29.08 26.03
N LEU A 416 13.64 -28.70 24.94
CA LEU A 416 13.37 -27.45 24.24
C LEU A 416 12.01 -27.45 23.53
N MET A 417 11.52 -28.62 23.12
CA MET A 417 10.18 -28.77 22.54
C MET A 417 9.09 -28.57 23.61
N ILE A 418 9.26 -29.18 24.78
CA ILE A 418 8.37 -29.00 25.95
C ILE A 418 8.35 -27.54 26.42
N GLU A 419 9.51 -26.88 26.46
CA GLU A 419 9.63 -25.46 26.80
C GLU A 419 9.01 -24.51 25.75
N GLY A 420 8.54 -25.03 24.61
CA GLY A 420 8.03 -24.22 23.51
C GLY A 420 9.11 -23.35 22.86
N ARG A 421 10.38 -23.76 22.92
CA ARG A 421 11.53 -23.04 22.30
C ARG A 421 11.96 -23.65 20.97
N LEU A 422 11.70 -24.94 20.77
CA LEU A 422 11.88 -25.60 19.50
C LEU A 422 10.50 -26.04 19.00
N PHE A 423 10.06 -25.46 17.89
CA PHE A 423 8.84 -25.86 17.21
C PHE A 423 9.19 -26.73 16.00
N THR A 424 8.47 -27.84 15.89
CA THR A 424 8.47 -28.76 14.75
C THR A 424 7.02 -29.01 14.37
N GLU A 425 6.78 -29.76 13.30
CA GLU A 425 5.41 -30.14 12.92
C GLU A 425 4.79 -30.96 14.05
N TYR A 426 3.81 -30.36 14.75
CA TYR A 426 3.09 -31.00 15.86
C TYR A 426 1.73 -31.50 15.39
N VAL A 427 1.39 -32.71 15.79
CA VAL A 427 0.04 -33.24 15.66
C VAL A 427 -0.49 -33.64 17.03
N GLU A 428 -1.81 -33.59 17.20
CA GLU A 428 -2.48 -34.08 18.40
C GLU A 428 -2.15 -35.56 18.66
N GLU A 429 -2.22 -36.00 19.92
CA GLU A 429 -1.91 -37.40 20.29
C GLU A 429 -2.71 -38.44 19.48
N ASN A 430 -3.96 -38.15 19.12
CA ASN A 430 -4.81 -39.06 18.35
C ASN A 430 -4.58 -38.96 16.83
N SER A 431 -3.76 -38.02 16.37
CA SER A 431 -3.43 -37.84 14.96
C SER A 431 -2.20 -38.65 14.56
N THR A 432 -2.09 -38.92 13.26
CA THR A 432 -0.94 -39.63 12.66
C THR A 432 0.00 -38.63 12.01
N CYS A 433 1.29 -38.81 12.22
CA CYS A 433 2.32 -38.04 11.53
C CYS A 433 2.43 -38.48 10.07
N ALA A 434 2.60 -37.54 9.15
CA ALA A 434 2.85 -37.85 7.74
C ALA A 434 4.13 -38.67 7.51
N THR A 435 5.06 -38.67 8.46
CA THR A 435 6.35 -39.37 8.40
C THR A 435 6.37 -40.73 9.10
N ASP A 436 5.23 -41.21 9.62
CA ASP A 436 5.06 -42.46 10.38
C ASP A 436 5.94 -42.60 11.65
N SER A 437 6.72 -41.58 12.01
CA SER A 437 7.60 -41.56 13.18
C SER A 437 7.51 -40.23 13.90
N TYR A 438 7.71 -40.24 15.22
CA TYR A 438 7.55 -39.05 16.06
C TYR A 438 8.39 -39.12 17.35
N VAL A 439 8.58 -37.95 17.96
CA VAL A 439 9.00 -37.80 19.36
C VAL A 439 7.81 -37.33 20.19
N GLN A 440 7.50 -38.01 21.29
CA GLN A 440 6.42 -37.58 22.19
C GLN A 440 6.82 -36.31 22.95
N VAL A 441 5.99 -35.27 22.90
CA VAL A 441 6.18 -33.97 23.56
C VAL A 441 4.89 -33.64 24.32
N ASP A 442 4.85 -33.94 25.62
CA ASP A 442 3.64 -33.88 26.45
C ASP A 442 2.44 -34.57 25.76
N ASP A 443 1.33 -33.85 25.55
CA ASP A 443 0.10 -34.35 24.89
C ASP A 443 0.14 -34.23 23.35
N LEU A 444 1.32 -33.90 22.78
CA LEU A 444 1.55 -33.72 21.35
C LEU A 444 2.60 -34.68 20.81
N LYS A 445 2.55 -34.91 19.49
CA LYS A 445 3.57 -35.67 18.76
C LYS A 445 4.33 -34.73 17.83
N ALA A 446 5.65 -34.63 18.02
CA ALA A 446 6.55 -33.95 17.10
C ALA A 446 6.92 -34.90 15.95
N CYS A 447 6.42 -34.64 14.75
CA CYS A 447 6.63 -35.49 13.59
C CYS A 447 8.07 -35.41 13.07
N CYS A 448 8.64 -36.57 12.72
CA CYS A 448 10.02 -36.70 12.23
C CYS A 448 10.23 -37.95 11.39
N LEU A 449 11.32 -37.99 10.63
CA LEU A 449 11.73 -39.19 9.90
C LEU A 449 12.33 -40.24 10.87
N ALA A 450 12.19 -41.52 10.54
CA ALA A 450 12.81 -42.61 11.31
C ALA A 450 14.33 -42.45 11.53
#